data_AF-A0A673IPF3-F1
#
_entry.id   AF-A0A673IPF3-F1
#
_cell.length_a   1.000
_cell.length_b   1.000
_cell.length_c   1.000
_cell.angle_alpha   90.00
_cell.angle_beta   90.00
_cell.angle_gamma   90.00
#
_symmetry.space_group_name_H-M   'P 1'
#
loop_
_entity.id
_entity.type
_entity.pdbx_description
1 polymer ?
#
loop_
_entity_poly.entity_id
_entity_poly.type
_entity_poly.pdbx_seq_one_letter_code
_entity_poly.pdbx_strand_id
1 'polypeptide(L)'
;MKNEGEATERPDNTAFTQQWLPAWQPILSAGIVIPGFLIIGLAFIGIGIGLFLTSQTIQVLEMDYTGVEKDSPCFRCTIQSVQNCTCEVTFSLSALFTGPVFFYYGLSNYFQNFRKYGVSKDDYQLTGDTQYFKSPRDVCSPYSYDSKNNPIVPCGAIANSMFNDTFELYQIINGTKKKVPLDGKGISWWTDYNIKYRNPLSVNGSFASAFDGTVKPINWPKAAYELDLTDPNNNGFLNQDFLVWMRRAALPQFRKLFRRITEGDYAAGLPAGNYSLTVHYNYPVLSFDGRKKLVFSNVSWMGGKNDFLGIAYLVVGSLCMVMSVVMLIVYAKFKFSEEDDA
;
A
#
# COMPACT_ATOMS: atom_id res chain seq x y z
N MET A 1 9.86 -27.28 70.84
CA MET A 1 9.14 -27.53 69.59
C MET A 1 7.72 -27.94 69.95
N LYS A 2 6.76 -27.01 69.91
CA LYS A 2 5.33 -27.34 70.02
C LYS A 2 4.82 -27.49 68.59
N ASN A 3 4.42 -28.70 68.21
CA ASN A 3 3.63 -28.94 67.01
C ASN A 3 2.25 -28.35 67.26
N GLU A 4 2.02 -27.13 66.80
CA GLU A 4 0.67 -26.59 66.65
C GLU A 4 -0.01 -27.36 65.51
N GLY A 5 -1.17 -27.94 65.80
CA GLY A 5 -1.96 -28.69 64.82
C GLY A 5 -2.37 -27.82 63.64
N GLU A 6 -2.28 -28.39 62.44
CA GLU A 6 -2.74 -27.79 61.20
C GLU A 6 -4.24 -27.46 61.29
N ALA A 7 -4.58 -26.18 61.36
CA ALA A 7 -5.97 -25.72 61.33
C ALA A 7 -6.51 -25.83 59.89
N THR A 8 -7.53 -26.67 59.68
CA THR A 8 -8.08 -27.05 58.36
C THR A 8 -8.73 -25.90 57.56
N GLU A 9 -9.01 -24.76 58.19
CA GLU A 9 -9.59 -23.58 57.53
C GLU A 9 -8.62 -22.40 57.44
N ARG A 10 -7.31 -22.61 57.67
CA ARG A 10 -6.32 -21.54 57.54
C ARG A 10 -6.10 -21.23 56.06
N PRO A 11 -6.27 -19.97 55.62
CA PRO A 11 -5.96 -19.58 54.26
C PRO A 11 -4.48 -19.86 53.94
N ASP A 12 -4.21 -20.28 52.71
CA ASP A 12 -2.85 -20.50 52.23
C ASP A 12 -1.99 -19.26 52.49
N ASN A 13 -0.83 -19.45 53.10
CA ASN A 13 0.10 -18.38 53.47
C ASN A 13 1.20 -18.20 52.42
N THR A 14 0.78 -18.00 51.16
CA THR A 14 1.71 -17.71 50.05
C THR A 14 1.71 -16.21 49.74
N ALA A 15 2.80 -15.69 49.18
CA ALA A 15 2.90 -14.27 48.80
C ALA A 15 1.79 -13.84 47.80
N PHE A 16 1.30 -14.78 46.97
CA PHE A 16 0.19 -14.55 46.07
C PHE A 16 -1.15 -14.43 46.83
N THR A 17 -1.46 -15.42 47.68
CA THR A 17 -2.74 -15.47 48.42
C THR A 17 -2.85 -14.40 49.51
N GLN A 18 -1.72 -13.93 50.03
CA GLN A 18 -1.65 -12.85 51.01
C GLN A 18 -1.40 -11.47 50.38
N GLN A 19 -1.35 -11.38 49.05
CA GLN A 19 -1.16 -10.12 48.29
C GLN A 19 0.13 -9.36 48.63
N TRP A 20 1.22 -10.07 48.96
CA TRP A 20 2.53 -9.50 49.26
C TRP A 20 3.57 -9.82 48.18
N LEU A 21 3.14 -9.94 46.93
CA LEU A 21 4.07 -10.06 45.82
C LEU A 21 4.97 -8.81 45.77
N PRO A 22 6.28 -8.98 45.52
CA PRO A 22 7.16 -7.84 45.30
C PRO A 22 6.65 -7.07 44.08
N ALA A 23 6.26 -5.82 44.29
CA ALA A 23 5.71 -4.95 43.26
C ALA A 23 6.51 -3.65 43.20
N TRP A 24 6.73 -3.16 41.99
CA TRP A 24 7.25 -1.82 41.76
C TRP A 24 6.08 -0.83 41.79
N GLN A 25 6.15 0.16 42.69
CA GLN A 25 5.11 1.18 42.88
C GLN A 25 5.68 2.56 42.52
N PRO A 26 5.70 2.94 41.22
CA PRO A 26 6.21 4.23 40.81
C PRO A 26 5.30 5.36 41.28
N ILE A 27 5.83 6.25 42.12
CA ILE A 27 5.18 7.49 42.49
C ILE A 27 5.64 8.56 41.50
N LEU A 28 4.71 9.06 40.68
CA LEU A 28 4.99 10.08 39.67
C LEU A 28 5.12 11.45 40.34
N SER A 29 6.32 11.76 40.86
CA SER A 29 6.63 13.06 41.45
C SER A 29 7.01 14.09 40.37
N ALA A 30 6.86 15.37 40.71
CA ALA A 30 7.21 16.47 39.81
C ALA A 30 8.68 16.41 39.35
N GLY A 31 9.60 15.98 40.23
CA GLY A 31 11.02 15.81 39.92
C GLY A 31 11.33 14.72 38.88
N ILE A 32 10.40 13.79 38.63
CA ILE A 32 10.53 12.75 37.60
C ILE A 32 9.76 13.17 36.34
N VAL A 33 8.53 13.66 36.51
CA VAL A 33 7.61 13.95 35.41
C VAL A 33 8.08 15.15 34.58
N ILE A 34 8.48 16.26 35.23
CA ILE A 34 8.87 17.49 34.52
C ILE A 34 10.08 17.26 33.58
N PRO A 35 11.20 16.66 34.05
CA PRO A 35 12.31 16.32 33.16
C PRO A 35 11.91 15.29 32.09
N GLY A 36 11.06 14.32 32.43
CA GLY A 36 10.54 13.34 31.46
C GLY A 36 9.81 14.01 30.29
N PHE A 37 8.88 14.92 30.56
CA PHE A 37 8.18 15.68 29.53
C PHE A 37 9.12 16.56 28.70
N LEU A 38 10.13 17.18 29.32
CA LEU A 38 11.14 17.98 28.62
C LEU A 38 11.96 17.12 27.65
N ILE A 39 12.48 15.98 28.11
CA ILE A 39 13.32 15.08 27.30
C ILE A 39 12.51 14.50 26.14
N ILE A 40 11.29 14.01 26.41
CA ILE A 40 10.40 13.48 25.37
C ILE A 40 10.05 14.58 24.36
N GLY A 41 9.75 15.79 24.84
CA GLY A 41 9.45 16.95 23.99
C GLY A 41 10.58 17.29 23.04
N LEU A 42 11.81 17.44 23.55
CA LEU A 42 13.00 17.73 22.73
C LEU A 42 13.30 16.60 21.73
N ALA A 43 13.20 15.34 22.17
CA ALA A 43 13.42 14.19 21.29
C ALA A 43 12.38 14.16 20.15
N PHE A 44 11.10 14.38 20.46
CA PHE A 44 10.04 14.39 19.45
C PHE A 44 10.15 15.56 18.49
N ILE A 45 10.58 16.74 18.95
CA ILE A 45 10.86 17.87 18.06
C ILE A 45 12.01 17.51 17.12
N GLY A 46 13.13 16.98 17.63
CA GLY A 46 14.27 16.58 16.82
C GLY A 46 13.90 15.53 15.74
N ILE A 47 13.17 14.49 16.14
CA ILE A 47 12.64 13.47 15.21
C ILE A 47 11.69 14.12 14.20
N GLY A 48 10.74 14.94 14.67
CA GLY A 48 9.74 15.60 13.84
C GLY A 48 10.36 16.46 12.74
N ILE A 49 11.40 17.24 13.06
CA ILE A 49 12.16 18.03 12.08
C ILE A 49 12.80 17.10 11.04
N GLY A 50 13.49 16.05 11.47
CA GLY A 50 14.15 15.10 10.56
C GLY A 50 13.17 14.41 9.61
N LEU A 51 12.02 13.97 10.12
CA LEU A 51 10.97 13.35 9.32
C LEU A 51 10.34 14.34 8.33
N PHE A 52 10.06 15.56 8.76
CA PHE A 52 9.47 16.60 7.91
C PHE A 52 10.41 16.99 6.76
N LEU A 53 11.68 17.25 7.06
CA LEU A 53 12.68 17.57 6.03
C LEU A 53 12.87 16.42 5.04
N THR A 54 12.92 15.18 5.54
CA THR A 54 13.01 13.99 4.66
C THR A 54 11.80 13.87 3.74
N SER A 55 10.60 14.22 4.19
CA SER A 55 9.41 14.23 3.33
C SER A 55 9.46 15.33 2.27
N GLN A 56 10.05 16.49 2.57
CA GLN A 56 10.16 17.60 1.61
C GLN A 56 11.14 17.34 0.47
N THR A 57 12.13 16.47 0.64
CA THR A 57 13.05 16.08 -0.45
C THR A 57 12.38 15.17 -1.49
N ILE A 58 11.23 14.59 -1.16
CA ILE A 58 10.48 13.70 -2.05
C ILE A 58 9.74 14.53 -3.10
N GLN A 59 10.01 14.20 -4.36
CA GLN A 59 9.34 14.75 -5.52
C GLN A 59 8.17 13.84 -5.90
N VAL A 60 7.01 14.44 -6.19
CA VAL A 60 5.81 13.74 -6.64
C VAL A 60 5.22 14.52 -7.81
N LEU A 61 5.01 13.84 -8.93
CA LEU A 61 4.22 14.33 -10.05
C LEU A 61 2.95 13.50 -10.14
N GLU A 62 1.80 14.15 -10.05
CA GLU A 62 0.48 13.53 -10.17
C GLU A 62 -0.30 14.18 -11.31
N MET A 63 -0.88 13.38 -12.20
CA MET A 63 -1.64 13.85 -13.35
C MET A 63 -2.92 13.03 -13.49
N ASP A 64 -4.05 13.68 -13.71
CA ASP A 64 -5.31 13.02 -14.03
C ASP A 64 -5.38 12.71 -15.53
N TYR A 65 -5.70 11.47 -15.89
CA TYR A 65 -5.87 11.04 -17.28
C TYR A 65 -7.25 10.44 -17.55
N THR A 66 -8.21 10.70 -16.66
CA THR A 66 -9.57 10.14 -16.74
C THR A 66 -10.30 10.58 -18.01
N GLY A 67 -10.08 11.81 -18.45
CA GLY A 67 -10.74 12.37 -19.63
C GLY A 67 -12.11 12.98 -19.35
N VAL A 68 -12.35 13.55 -18.17
CA VAL A 68 -13.67 14.14 -17.81
C VAL A 68 -13.93 15.44 -18.57
N GLU A 69 -12.90 16.27 -18.72
CA GLU A 69 -12.97 17.56 -19.40
C GLU A 69 -12.82 17.37 -20.92
N LYS A 70 -13.55 18.15 -21.72
CA LYS A 70 -13.51 18.06 -23.19
C LYS A 70 -12.12 18.36 -23.78
N ASP A 71 -11.36 19.21 -23.11
CA ASP A 71 -10.01 19.59 -23.52
C ASP A 71 -8.95 18.56 -23.11
N SER A 72 -9.33 17.54 -22.32
CA SER A 72 -8.42 16.48 -21.92
C SER A 72 -8.03 15.61 -23.12
N PRO A 73 -6.74 15.25 -23.29
CA PRO A 73 -6.30 14.39 -24.39
C PRO A 73 -6.96 13.00 -24.38
N CYS A 74 -7.43 12.56 -23.21
CA CYS A 74 -8.09 11.27 -23.04
C CYS A 74 -9.62 11.34 -23.12
N PHE A 75 -10.23 12.51 -23.34
CA PHE A 75 -11.68 12.67 -23.43
C PHE A 75 -12.30 11.74 -24.48
N ARG A 76 -11.66 11.61 -25.65
CA ARG A 76 -12.13 10.72 -26.73
C ARG A 76 -12.28 9.25 -26.31
N CYS A 77 -11.47 8.80 -25.34
CA CYS A 77 -11.47 7.42 -24.86
C CYS A 77 -12.58 7.14 -23.83
N THR A 78 -13.28 8.18 -23.37
CA THR A 78 -14.46 8.03 -22.50
C THR A 78 -15.69 7.57 -23.27
N ILE A 79 -15.69 7.74 -24.59
CA ILE A 79 -16.80 7.39 -25.47
C ILE A 79 -16.72 5.88 -25.75
N GLN A 80 -17.73 5.13 -25.28
CA GLN A 80 -17.75 3.66 -25.30
C GLN A 80 -17.66 3.04 -26.71
N SER A 81 -17.83 3.80 -27.78
CA SER A 81 -17.76 3.31 -29.16
C SER A 81 -16.34 3.07 -29.68
N VAL A 82 -15.30 3.55 -28.98
CA VAL A 82 -13.91 3.44 -29.45
C VAL A 82 -13.22 2.23 -28.83
N GLN A 83 -13.14 1.14 -29.57
CA GLN A 83 -12.36 -0.03 -29.17
C GLN A 83 -10.85 0.26 -29.29
N ASN A 84 -10.07 -0.19 -28.30
CA ASN A 84 -8.61 0.00 -28.23
C ASN A 84 -8.17 1.48 -28.28
N CYS A 85 -8.84 2.34 -27.52
CA CYS A 85 -8.51 3.76 -27.50
C CYS A 85 -7.15 4.03 -26.84
N THR A 86 -6.35 4.87 -27.48
CA THR A 86 -5.10 5.39 -26.92
C THR A 86 -5.21 6.91 -26.74
N CYS A 87 -4.54 7.45 -25.74
CA CYS A 87 -4.37 8.90 -25.57
C CYS A 87 -2.93 9.22 -25.15
N GLU A 88 -2.49 10.44 -25.44
CA GLU A 88 -1.14 10.89 -25.16
C GLU A 88 -1.18 12.00 -24.09
N VAL A 89 -0.49 11.78 -22.97
CA VAL A 89 -0.38 12.75 -21.88
C VAL A 89 1.04 13.31 -21.88
N THR A 90 1.17 14.60 -22.16
CA THR A 90 2.46 15.29 -22.20
C THR A 90 2.71 16.06 -20.91
N PHE A 91 3.93 16.02 -20.39
CA PHE A 91 4.33 16.76 -19.19
C PHE A 91 5.81 17.14 -19.23
N SER A 92 6.19 18.12 -18.41
CA SER A 92 7.57 18.61 -18.32
C SER A 92 8.09 18.53 -16.89
N LEU A 93 9.31 18.04 -16.72
CA LEU A 93 10.04 18.05 -15.45
C LEU A 93 11.00 19.24 -15.43
N SER A 94 10.85 20.14 -14.46
CA SER A 94 11.70 21.35 -14.34
C SER A 94 13.10 21.07 -13.79
N ALA A 95 13.25 19.98 -13.03
CA ALA A 95 14.50 19.55 -12.43
C ALA A 95 14.63 18.02 -12.55
N LEU A 96 15.84 17.51 -12.31
CA LEU A 96 16.07 16.08 -12.18
C LEU A 96 15.15 15.51 -11.11
N PHE A 97 14.39 14.48 -11.49
CA PHE A 97 13.57 13.71 -10.59
C PHE A 97 14.42 12.57 -10.03
N THR A 98 14.89 12.72 -8.79
CA THR A 98 15.96 11.87 -8.25
C THR A 98 15.54 10.41 -8.12
N GLY A 99 16.37 9.49 -8.61
CA GLY A 99 16.12 8.06 -8.58
C GLY A 99 16.36 7.42 -7.21
N PRO A 100 15.83 6.19 -6.98
CA PRO A 100 15.00 5.41 -7.88
C PRO A 100 13.59 5.99 -8.03
N VAL A 101 13.08 6.06 -9.27
CA VAL A 101 11.75 6.59 -9.58
C VAL A 101 10.75 5.44 -9.71
N PHE A 102 9.61 5.59 -9.05
CA PHE A 102 8.51 4.64 -9.07
C PHE A 102 7.33 5.25 -9.81
N PHE A 103 6.77 4.49 -10.75
CA PHE A 103 5.58 4.85 -11.48
C PHE A 103 4.38 4.06 -10.95
N TYR A 104 3.38 4.78 -10.47
CA TYR A 104 2.13 4.24 -9.95
C TYR A 104 0.95 4.67 -10.83
N TYR A 105 -0.06 3.81 -10.91
CA TYR A 105 -1.41 4.24 -11.27
C TYR A 105 -2.23 4.48 -10.00
N GLY A 106 -3.03 5.54 -10.00
CA GLY A 106 -3.94 5.92 -8.93
C GLY A 106 -5.38 5.72 -9.35
N LEU A 107 -6.20 5.20 -8.45
CA LEU A 107 -7.65 5.13 -8.58
C LEU A 107 -8.29 5.89 -7.43
N SER A 108 -9.38 6.59 -7.73
CA SER A 108 -10.23 7.25 -6.72
C SER A 108 -11.67 6.83 -6.89
N ASN A 109 -12.45 7.01 -5.81
CA ASN A 109 -13.81 6.49 -5.68
C ASN A 109 -13.91 4.97 -5.95
N TYR A 110 -12.89 4.21 -5.54
CA TYR A 110 -12.82 2.77 -5.78
C TYR A 110 -12.68 1.99 -4.46
N PHE A 111 -13.76 1.38 -4.00
CA PHE A 111 -13.86 0.81 -2.65
C PHE A 111 -13.33 -0.63 -2.53
N GLN A 112 -12.00 -0.83 -2.63
CA GLN A 112 -11.38 -2.16 -2.40
C GLN A 112 -11.55 -2.68 -0.96
N ASN A 113 -11.86 -1.79 -0.03
CA ASN A 113 -12.11 -2.08 1.38
C ASN A 113 -13.54 -2.53 1.67
N PHE A 114 -14.46 -2.48 0.69
CA PHE A 114 -15.82 -2.97 0.87
C PHE A 114 -15.83 -4.46 1.21
N ARG A 115 -16.56 -4.87 2.26
CA ARG A 115 -16.48 -6.24 2.82
C ARG A 115 -16.71 -7.32 1.78
N LYS A 116 -17.78 -7.25 0.98
CA LYS A 116 -18.11 -8.28 -0.03
C LYS A 116 -17.05 -8.36 -1.13
N TYR A 117 -16.53 -7.21 -1.58
CA TYR A 117 -15.40 -7.18 -2.52
C TYR A 117 -14.16 -7.82 -1.88
N GLY A 118 -13.89 -7.46 -0.63
CA GLY A 118 -12.68 -7.83 0.09
C GLY A 118 -12.51 -9.31 0.39
N VAL A 119 -13.62 -10.03 0.56
CA VAL A 119 -13.64 -11.48 0.81
C VAL A 119 -13.80 -12.30 -0.48
N SER A 120 -14.09 -11.66 -1.62
CA SER A 120 -14.41 -12.35 -2.87
C SER A 120 -13.15 -12.78 -3.62
N LYS A 121 -12.53 -13.86 -3.12
CA LYS A 121 -11.40 -14.58 -3.71
C LYS A 121 -11.30 -15.98 -3.09
N ASP A 122 -10.71 -16.92 -3.81
CA ASP A 122 -10.41 -18.25 -3.26
C ASP A 122 -8.89 -18.42 -3.07
N ASP A 123 -8.45 -18.40 -1.81
CA ASP A 123 -7.05 -18.60 -1.46
C ASP A 123 -6.47 -19.93 -1.94
N TYR A 124 -7.24 -21.03 -1.94
CA TYR A 124 -6.73 -22.34 -2.35
C TYR A 124 -6.43 -22.39 -3.86
N GLN A 125 -7.33 -21.78 -4.66
CA GLN A 125 -7.09 -21.58 -6.08
C GLN A 125 -5.82 -20.76 -6.31
N LEU A 126 -5.63 -19.67 -5.55
CA LEU A 126 -4.48 -18.78 -5.67
C LEU A 126 -3.15 -19.41 -5.17
N THR A 127 -3.22 -20.50 -4.41
CA THR A 127 -2.09 -21.36 -4.06
C THR A 127 -1.82 -22.47 -5.09
N GLY A 128 -2.54 -22.48 -6.21
CA GLY A 128 -2.33 -23.44 -7.31
C GLY A 128 -2.97 -24.81 -7.09
N ASP A 129 -3.89 -24.95 -6.14
CA ASP A 129 -4.63 -26.20 -5.92
C ASP A 129 -5.72 -26.38 -6.98
N THR A 130 -5.51 -27.35 -7.87
CA THR A 130 -6.39 -27.63 -9.01
C THR A 130 -7.73 -28.24 -8.62
N GLN A 131 -7.89 -28.76 -7.40
CA GLN A 131 -9.20 -29.19 -6.89
C GLN A 131 -10.18 -28.00 -6.85
N TYR A 132 -9.70 -26.86 -6.37
CA TYR A 132 -10.47 -25.62 -6.26
C TYR A 132 -10.62 -24.88 -7.59
N PHE A 133 -9.95 -25.34 -8.66
CA PHE A 133 -10.22 -24.84 -10.01
C PHE A 133 -11.54 -25.40 -10.56
N LYS A 134 -11.93 -26.60 -10.13
CA LYS A 134 -13.17 -27.26 -10.57
C LYS A 134 -14.35 -26.95 -9.66
N SER A 135 -14.08 -26.82 -8.37
CA SER A 135 -15.07 -26.52 -7.35
C SER A 135 -14.60 -25.35 -6.48
N PRO A 136 -14.67 -24.10 -6.99
CA PRO A 136 -14.31 -22.92 -6.21
C PRO A 136 -15.23 -22.75 -4.99
N ARG A 137 -14.72 -22.14 -3.91
CA ARG A 137 -15.52 -21.85 -2.71
C ARG A 137 -16.58 -20.77 -2.97
N ASP A 138 -17.69 -20.85 -2.24
CA ASP A 138 -18.83 -19.92 -2.34
C ASP A 138 -18.49 -18.45 -2.04
N VAL A 139 -17.37 -18.19 -1.36
CA VAL A 139 -16.87 -16.83 -1.09
C VAL A 139 -16.62 -16.03 -2.37
N CYS A 140 -16.37 -16.70 -3.49
CA CYS A 140 -16.18 -16.08 -4.81
C CYS A 140 -17.47 -15.63 -5.49
N SER A 141 -18.66 -16.01 -4.98
CA SER A 141 -19.94 -15.67 -5.60
C SER A 141 -20.13 -14.14 -5.75
N PRO A 142 -20.65 -13.66 -6.91
CA PRO A 142 -21.17 -14.42 -8.06
C PRO A 142 -20.10 -14.78 -9.11
N TYR A 143 -18.83 -14.51 -8.87
CA TYR A 143 -17.72 -14.70 -9.82
C TYR A 143 -17.02 -16.06 -9.66
N SER A 144 -17.74 -17.08 -9.19
CA SER A 144 -17.25 -18.47 -9.10
C SER A 144 -17.47 -19.24 -10.42
N TYR A 145 -18.56 -18.96 -11.12
CA TYR A 145 -18.93 -19.61 -12.38
C TYR A 145 -19.36 -18.58 -13.43
N ASP A 146 -19.17 -18.90 -14.72
CA ASP A 146 -19.71 -18.12 -15.82
C ASP A 146 -21.20 -18.40 -16.06
N SER A 147 -21.81 -17.71 -17.04
CA SER A 147 -23.21 -17.92 -17.44
C SER A 147 -23.51 -19.34 -17.97
N LYS A 148 -22.48 -20.11 -18.33
CA LYS A 148 -22.58 -21.49 -18.83
C LYS A 148 -22.24 -22.53 -17.74
N ASN A 149 -22.10 -22.08 -16.48
CA ASN A 149 -21.74 -22.90 -15.34
C ASN A 149 -20.32 -23.52 -15.42
N ASN A 150 -19.40 -22.89 -16.14
CA ASN A 150 -17.98 -23.24 -16.11
C ASN A 150 -17.27 -22.51 -14.97
N PRO A 151 -16.37 -23.16 -14.22
CA PRO A 151 -15.67 -22.53 -13.11
C PRO A 151 -14.66 -21.49 -13.60
N ILE A 152 -14.66 -20.32 -12.95
CA ILE A 152 -13.80 -19.19 -13.29
C ILE A 152 -12.47 -19.30 -12.53
N VAL A 153 -11.35 -19.09 -13.25
CA VAL A 153 -10.00 -19.08 -12.67
C VAL A 153 -9.21 -17.86 -13.15
N PRO A 154 -8.74 -16.97 -12.24
CA PRO A 154 -9.06 -16.89 -10.82
C PRO A 154 -10.48 -16.35 -10.54
N CYS A 155 -11.18 -16.93 -9.57
CA CYS A 155 -12.52 -16.51 -9.17
C CYS A 155 -12.50 -15.26 -8.27
N GLY A 156 -13.66 -14.59 -8.22
CA GLY A 156 -13.91 -13.51 -7.27
C GLY A 156 -13.83 -12.10 -7.85
N ALA A 157 -14.48 -11.16 -7.16
CA ALA A 157 -14.64 -9.77 -7.59
C ALA A 157 -13.29 -9.03 -7.69
N ILE A 158 -12.34 -9.37 -6.80
CA ILE A 158 -11.01 -8.75 -6.78
C ILE A 158 -10.30 -9.05 -8.10
N ALA A 159 -10.18 -10.33 -8.45
CA ALA A 159 -9.47 -10.71 -9.66
C ALA A 159 -10.23 -10.23 -10.91
N ASN A 160 -11.55 -10.42 -10.97
CA ASN A 160 -12.36 -10.02 -12.14
C ASN A 160 -12.21 -8.52 -12.48
N SER A 161 -11.99 -7.66 -11.50
CA SER A 161 -11.87 -6.21 -11.71
C SER A 161 -10.43 -5.71 -11.85
N MET A 162 -9.48 -6.59 -12.19
CA MET A 162 -8.06 -6.25 -12.39
C MET A 162 -7.87 -5.08 -13.34
N PHE A 163 -7.05 -4.13 -12.91
CA PHE A 163 -6.65 -2.97 -13.70
C PHE A 163 -5.90 -3.39 -14.97
N ASN A 164 -6.28 -2.85 -16.13
CA ASN A 164 -5.82 -3.30 -17.45
C ASN A 164 -5.45 -2.16 -18.42
N ASP A 165 -5.31 -0.92 -17.95
CA ASP A 165 -4.64 0.10 -18.77
C ASP A 165 -3.15 -0.24 -18.88
N THR A 166 -2.55 0.06 -20.01
CA THR A 166 -1.10 -0.07 -20.22
C THR A 166 -0.48 1.26 -20.60
N PHE A 167 0.81 1.40 -20.32
CA PHE A 167 1.51 2.68 -20.41
C PHE A 167 2.86 2.52 -21.12
N GLU A 168 3.17 3.47 -21.99
CA GLU A 168 4.49 3.60 -22.61
C GLU A 168 5.01 5.02 -22.38
N LEU A 169 6.17 5.13 -21.73
CA LEU A 169 6.78 6.41 -21.40
C LEU A 169 7.91 6.76 -22.38
N TYR A 170 7.93 8.01 -22.84
CA TYR A 170 8.93 8.54 -23.75
C TYR A 170 9.50 9.86 -23.24
N GLN A 171 10.81 10.02 -23.31
CA GLN A 171 11.50 11.29 -23.16
C GLN A 171 11.63 11.94 -24.53
N ILE A 172 11.33 13.24 -24.62
CA ILE A 172 11.43 14.01 -25.87
C ILE A 172 12.79 14.73 -25.89
N ILE A 173 13.69 14.28 -26.76
CA ILE A 173 15.04 14.84 -26.93
C ILE A 173 15.14 15.38 -28.35
N ASN A 174 15.31 16.70 -28.50
CA ASN A 174 15.41 17.37 -29.82
C ASN A 174 14.27 16.97 -30.79
N GLY A 175 13.05 16.86 -30.28
CA GLY A 175 11.87 16.44 -31.06
C GLY A 175 11.73 14.93 -31.30
N THR A 176 12.71 14.12 -30.88
CA THR A 176 12.68 12.65 -31.02
C THR A 176 12.19 11.98 -29.73
N LYS A 177 11.28 11.00 -29.86
CA LYS A 177 10.77 10.21 -28.73
C LYS A 177 11.72 9.06 -28.40
N LYS A 178 12.41 9.13 -27.26
CA LYS A 178 13.25 8.06 -26.71
C LYS A 178 12.44 7.28 -25.67
N LYS A 179 12.27 5.98 -25.85
CA LYS A 179 11.51 5.13 -24.91
C LYS A 179 12.23 5.03 -23.56
N VAL A 180 11.50 5.24 -22.47
CA VAL A 180 11.98 5.02 -21.11
C VAL A 180 11.70 3.55 -20.74
N PRO A 181 12.71 2.76 -20.34
CA PRO A 181 12.49 1.40 -19.89
C PRO A 181 11.68 1.40 -18.60
N LEU A 182 10.61 0.63 -18.59
CA LEU A 182 9.73 0.45 -17.44
C LEU A 182 9.90 -0.97 -16.91
N ASP A 183 10.58 -1.11 -15.77
CA ASP A 183 10.83 -2.43 -15.16
C ASP A 183 9.61 -2.89 -14.33
N GLY A 184 9.10 -4.08 -14.66
CA GLY A 184 8.00 -4.73 -13.94
C GLY A 184 8.45 -5.76 -12.91
N LYS A 185 9.76 -5.99 -12.75
CA LYS A 185 10.29 -6.97 -11.81
C LYS A 185 10.39 -6.40 -10.40
N GLY A 186 10.04 -7.24 -9.42
CA GLY A 186 10.15 -6.89 -8.00
C GLY A 186 9.23 -5.75 -7.56
N ILE A 187 8.07 -5.58 -8.19
CA ILE A 187 7.06 -4.59 -7.79
C ILE A 187 6.09 -5.12 -6.72
N SER A 188 5.92 -6.44 -6.63
CA SER A 188 5.15 -7.10 -5.58
C SER A 188 6.02 -7.43 -4.36
N TRP A 189 5.37 -7.71 -3.24
CA TRP A 189 6.07 -8.12 -2.03
C TRP A 189 6.67 -9.51 -2.18
N TRP A 190 7.88 -9.69 -1.64
CA TRP A 190 8.58 -10.98 -1.68
C TRP A 190 7.73 -12.13 -1.13
N THR A 191 6.97 -11.90 -0.06
CA THR A 191 6.09 -12.92 0.53
C THR A 191 4.88 -13.24 -0.33
N ASP A 192 4.34 -12.27 -1.07
CA ASP A 192 3.27 -12.53 -2.04
C ASP A 192 3.80 -13.42 -3.18
N TYR A 193 4.98 -13.09 -3.73
CA TYR A 193 5.57 -13.81 -4.85
C TYR A 193 6.12 -15.20 -4.48
N ASN A 194 6.78 -15.37 -3.33
CA ASN A 194 7.51 -16.61 -3.01
C ASN A 194 6.76 -17.57 -2.07
N ILE A 195 5.80 -17.08 -1.29
CA ILE A 195 5.14 -17.89 -0.25
C ILE A 195 3.65 -18.04 -0.53
N LYS A 196 2.95 -16.91 -0.66
CA LYS A 196 1.48 -16.87 -0.57
C LYS A 196 0.77 -17.33 -1.83
N TYR A 197 1.23 -16.91 -3.00
CA TYR A 197 0.66 -17.30 -4.29
C TYR A 197 1.55 -18.33 -4.96
N ARG A 198 0.95 -19.26 -5.69
CA ARG A 198 1.69 -20.29 -6.44
C ARG A 198 0.92 -20.68 -7.69
N ASN A 199 1.66 -20.95 -8.76
CA ASN A 199 1.09 -21.53 -9.97
C ASN A 199 0.83 -23.04 -9.76
N PRO A 200 -0.20 -23.60 -10.42
CA PRO A 200 -0.39 -25.05 -10.45
C PRO A 200 0.77 -25.73 -11.19
N LEU A 201 0.98 -27.01 -10.92
CA LEU A 201 1.94 -27.82 -11.66
C LEU A 201 1.50 -27.99 -13.11
N SER A 202 2.45 -27.95 -14.04
CA SER A 202 2.19 -28.20 -15.46
C SER A 202 1.68 -29.63 -15.69
N VAL A 203 0.65 -29.77 -16.52
CA VAL A 203 0.05 -31.07 -16.89
C VAL A 203 0.46 -31.39 -18.32
N ASN A 204 0.95 -32.60 -18.60
CA ASN A 204 1.39 -33.00 -19.95
C ASN A 204 2.41 -32.03 -20.59
N GLY A 205 3.29 -31.42 -19.77
CA GLY A 205 4.34 -30.51 -20.24
C GLY A 205 3.87 -29.10 -20.62
N SER A 206 2.57 -28.80 -20.52
CA SER A 206 2.02 -27.45 -20.75
C SER A 206 1.55 -26.82 -19.45
N PHE A 207 1.73 -25.50 -19.32
CA PHE A 207 1.18 -24.73 -18.20
C PHE A 207 -0.32 -24.47 -18.39
N ALA A 208 -0.76 -24.25 -19.63
CA ALA A 208 -2.16 -23.93 -19.95
C ALA A 208 -3.10 -25.11 -19.67
N SER A 209 -2.65 -26.35 -19.88
CA SER A 209 -3.42 -27.58 -19.61
C SER A 209 -3.79 -27.75 -18.13
N ALA A 210 -3.04 -27.14 -17.21
CA ALA A 210 -3.42 -27.13 -15.79
C ALA A 210 -4.76 -26.39 -15.55
N PHE A 211 -5.19 -25.57 -16.51
CA PHE A 211 -6.43 -24.80 -16.48
C PHE A 211 -7.52 -25.41 -17.39
N ASP A 212 -7.32 -26.61 -17.94
CA ASP A 212 -8.30 -27.25 -18.80
C ASP A 212 -9.66 -27.36 -18.13
N GLY A 213 -10.75 -27.03 -18.86
CA GLY A 213 -12.11 -27.03 -18.34
C GLY A 213 -12.38 -25.96 -17.27
N THR A 214 -11.66 -24.85 -17.34
CA THR A 214 -11.90 -23.62 -16.58
C THR A 214 -11.99 -22.45 -17.56
N VAL A 215 -12.52 -21.32 -17.10
CA VAL A 215 -12.64 -20.11 -17.94
C VAL A 215 -11.99 -18.91 -17.28
N LYS A 216 -11.51 -17.97 -18.10
CA LYS A 216 -10.98 -16.68 -17.61
C LYS A 216 -12.08 -15.86 -16.91
N PRO A 217 -11.71 -14.90 -16.05
CA PRO A 217 -12.66 -13.95 -15.49
C PRO A 217 -13.39 -13.16 -16.58
N ILE A 218 -14.62 -12.75 -16.28
CA ILE A 218 -15.55 -12.15 -17.24
C ILE A 218 -14.93 -10.93 -17.93
N ASN A 219 -14.31 -10.04 -17.16
CA ASN A 219 -13.76 -8.78 -17.67
C ASN A 219 -12.29 -8.90 -18.12
N TRP A 220 -11.68 -10.09 -18.07
CA TRP A 220 -10.30 -10.26 -18.50
C TRP A 220 -10.22 -10.40 -20.01
N PRO A 221 -9.26 -9.75 -20.69
CA PRO A 221 -9.06 -9.97 -22.13
C PRO A 221 -8.44 -11.34 -22.42
N LYS A 222 -7.60 -11.86 -21.51
CA LYS A 222 -6.82 -13.09 -21.67
C LYS A 222 -6.94 -13.97 -20.41
N ALA A 223 -6.56 -15.25 -20.51
CA ALA A 223 -6.54 -16.13 -19.34
C ALA A 223 -5.32 -15.86 -18.43
N ALA A 224 -5.35 -16.38 -17.20
CA ALA A 224 -4.27 -16.19 -16.23
C ALA A 224 -2.92 -16.71 -16.72
N TYR A 225 -2.91 -17.82 -17.46
CA TYR A 225 -1.70 -18.40 -18.05
C TYR A 225 -1.20 -17.67 -19.30
N GLU A 226 -1.82 -16.56 -19.69
CA GLU A 226 -1.45 -15.73 -20.85
C GLU A 226 -1.18 -14.27 -20.46
N LEU A 227 -1.02 -14.00 -19.16
CA LEU A 227 -0.75 -12.65 -18.66
C LEU A 227 0.63 -12.15 -19.11
N ASP A 228 1.63 -13.02 -19.12
CA ASP A 228 2.96 -12.74 -19.65
C ASP A 228 3.51 -13.97 -20.39
N LEU A 229 3.60 -13.87 -21.71
CA LEU A 229 4.17 -14.93 -22.55
C LEU A 229 5.68 -14.80 -22.74
N THR A 230 6.27 -13.68 -22.30
CA THR A 230 7.69 -13.38 -22.50
C THR A 230 8.55 -13.88 -21.34
N ASP A 231 8.03 -13.80 -20.11
CA ASP A 231 8.70 -14.26 -18.90
C ASP A 231 7.84 -15.30 -18.16
N PRO A 232 8.20 -16.60 -18.21
CA PRO A 232 7.48 -17.65 -17.49
C PRO A 232 7.41 -17.43 -15.98
N ASN A 233 8.38 -16.72 -15.38
CA ASN A 233 8.38 -16.42 -13.95
C ASN A 233 7.40 -15.28 -13.59
N ASN A 234 6.92 -14.52 -14.57
CA ASN A 234 5.97 -13.44 -14.40
C ASN A 234 4.57 -13.77 -14.97
N ASN A 235 4.23 -15.06 -15.03
CA ASN A 235 2.96 -15.53 -15.62
C ASN A 235 2.07 -16.25 -14.59
N GLY A 236 0.78 -16.42 -14.90
CA GLY A 236 -0.17 -17.04 -13.99
C GLY A 236 -0.47 -16.19 -12.76
N PHE A 237 -0.64 -16.84 -11.62
CA PHE A 237 -0.88 -16.16 -10.33
C PHE A 237 0.38 -15.49 -9.76
N LEU A 238 1.55 -15.76 -10.33
CA LEU A 238 2.82 -15.13 -9.97
C LEU A 238 3.11 -13.85 -10.78
N ASN A 239 2.23 -13.49 -11.72
CA ASN A 239 2.34 -12.23 -12.44
C ASN A 239 2.36 -11.04 -11.46
N GLN A 240 3.39 -10.22 -11.56
CA GLN A 240 3.67 -9.14 -10.62
C GLN A 240 2.55 -8.08 -10.59
N ASP A 241 1.95 -7.74 -11.74
CA ASP A 241 0.83 -6.80 -11.82
C ASP A 241 -0.42 -7.37 -11.14
N PHE A 242 -0.69 -8.66 -11.35
CA PHE A 242 -1.77 -9.38 -10.67
C PHE A 242 -1.56 -9.39 -9.15
N LEU A 243 -0.36 -9.69 -8.67
CA LEU A 243 -0.04 -9.70 -7.23
C LEU A 243 -0.23 -8.31 -6.59
N VAL A 244 0.25 -7.26 -7.26
CA VAL A 244 0.03 -5.87 -6.80
C VAL A 244 -1.45 -5.53 -6.75
N TRP A 245 -2.24 -5.97 -7.73
CA TRP A 245 -3.68 -5.74 -7.75
C TRP A 245 -4.41 -6.46 -6.60
N MET A 246 -4.11 -7.75 -6.41
CA MET A 246 -4.75 -8.62 -5.41
C MET A 246 -4.51 -8.16 -3.97
N ARG A 247 -3.45 -7.38 -3.71
CA ARG A 247 -3.24 -6.69 -2.43
C ARG A 247 -4.20 -5.49 -2.31
N ARG A 248 -5.28 -5.68 -1.58
CA ARG A 248 -6.33 -4.65 -1.40
C ARG A 248 -5.80 -3.37 -0.75
N ALA A 249 -6.27 -2.23 -1.24
CA ALA A 249 -6.08 -0.94 -0.59
C ALA A 249 -7.06 -0.76 0.58
N ALA A 250 -6.62 -0.02 1.60
CA ALA A 250 -7.44 0.28 2.79
C ALA A 250 -8.43 1.44 2.56
N LEU A 251 -8.14 2.33 1.62
CA LEU A 251 -8.89 3.55 1.32
C LEU A 251 -9.44 3.52 -0.11
N PRO A 252 -10.52 4.28 -0.40
CA PRO A 252 -11.12 4.36 -1.73
C PRO A 252 -10.29 5.16 -2.74
N GLN A 253 -9.36 5.98 -2.25
CA GLN A 253 -8.31 6.60 -3.04
C GLN A 253 -6.99 5.89 -2.72
N PHE A 254 -6.39 5.30 -3.74
CA PHE A 254 -5.14 4.56 -3.59
C PHE A 254 -4.31 4.65 -4.85
N ARG A 255 -3.02 4.33 -4.70
CA ARG A 255 -2.10 4.12 -5.80
C ARG A 255 -1.47 2.74 -5.69
N LYS A 256 -1.18 2.13 -6.83
CA LYS A 256 -0.54 0.81 -6.94
C LYS A 256 0.69 0.93 -7.83
N LEU A 257 1.77 0.27 -7.41
CA LEU A 257 3.03 0.32 -8.14
C LEU A 257 2.85 -0.37 -9.49
N PHE A 258 3.12 0.34 -10.57
CA PHE A 258 3.13 -0.22 -11.90
C PHE A 258 4.55 -0.65 -12.24
N ARG A 259 5.49 0.30 -12.30
CA ARG A 259 6.84 0.03 -12.81
C ARG A 259 7.89 0.81 -12.04
N ARG A 260 9.13 0.33 -12.10
CA ARG A 260 10.33 0.98 -11.58
C ARG A 260 11.13 1.53 -12.75
N ILE A 261 11.74 2.70 -12.55
CA ILE A 261 12.60 3.35 -13.55
C ILE A 261 13.99 3.45 -12.92
N THR A 262 14.82 2.46 -13.20
CA THR A 262 16.16 2.31 -12.59
C THR A 262 17.23 1.85 -13.57
N GLU A 263 16.90 1.69 -14.84
CA GLU A 263 17.79 1.10 -15.84
C GLU A 263 18.32 2.12 -16.86
N GLY A 264 19.50 1.82 -17.40
CA GLY A 264 20.13 2.60 -18.48
C GLY A 264 20.37 4.06 -18.12
N ASP A 265 20.04 4.96 -19.04
CA ASP A 265 20.22 6.41 -18.89
C ASP A 265 19.37 7.03 -17.78
N TYR A 266 18.46 6.27 -17.18
CA TYR A 266 17.55 6.70 -16.13
C TYR A 266 17.89 6.10 -14.75
N ALA A 267 19.07 5.49 -14.61
CA ALA A 267 19.51 4.91 -13.34
C ALA A 267 19.59 5.94 -12.19
N ALA A 268 20.00 7.17 -12.51
CA ALA A 268 20.03 8.29 -11.55
C ALA A 268 18.66 8.97 -11.36
N GLY A 269 17.64 8.56 -12.12
CA GLY A 269 16.30 9.15 -12.12
C GLY A 269 15.87 9.67 -13.48
N LEU A 270 14.80 10.48 -13.51
CA LEU A 270 14.29 11.09 -14.74
C LEU A 270 14.87 12.50 -14.92
N PRO A 271 15.69 12.77 -15.95
CA PRO A 271 16.24 14.10 -16.21
C PRO A 271 15.16 15.17 -16.39
N ALA A 272 15.53 16.43 -16.17
CA ALA A 272 14.69 17.55 -16.54
C ALA A 272 14.41 17.53 -18.06
N GLY A 273 13.19 17.86 -18.47
CA GLY A 273 12.81 17.87 -19.88
C GLY A 273 11.35 17.50 -20.12
N ASN A 274 10.99 17.39 -21.39
CA ASN A 274 9.64 17.07 -21.82
C ASN A 274 9.47 15.56 -21.99
N TYR A 275 8.34 15.07 -21.53
CA TYR A 275 7.94 13.68 -21.56
C TYR A 275 6.57 13.54 -22.19
N SER A 276 6.36 12.38 -22.79
CA SER A 276 5.09 11.96 -23.35
C SER A 276 4.80 10.54 -22.86
N LEU A 277 3.59 10.34 -22.35
CA LEU A 277 3.08 9.05 -21.94
C LEU A 277 1.94 8.64 -22.85
N THR A 278 2.12 7.55 -23.57
CA THR A 278 1.03 6.88 -24.30
C THR A 278 0.26 5.99 -23.34
N VAL A 279 -1.03 6.23 -23.21
CA VAL A 279 -1.96 5.45 -22.39
C VAL A 279 -2.84 4.62 -23.30
N HIS A 280 -2.87 3.31 -23.10
CA HIS A 280 -3.89 2.43 -23.68
C HIS A 280 -5.05 2.34 -22.68
N TYR A 281 -6.17 2.97 -23.03
CA TYR A 281 -7.29 3.22 -22.14
C TYR A 281 -8.31 2.09 -22.23
N ASN A 282 -8.25 1.14 -21.30
CA ASN A 282 -9.09 -0.06 -21.25
C ASN A 282 -9.97 -0.13 -20.00
N TYR A 283 -9.61 0.58 -18.93
CA TYR A 283 -10.26 0.49 -17.62
C TYR A 283 -11.29 1.61 -17.43
N PRO A 284 -12.61 1.31 -17.49
CA PRO A 284 -13.65 2.32 -17.32
C PRO A 284 -13.85 2.67 -15.85
N VAL A 285 -13.94 3.96 -15.54
CA VAL A 285 -14.20 4.45 -14.17
C VAL A 285 -15.36 5.44 -14.06
N LEU A 286 -15.83 5.98 -15.18
CA LEU A 286 -16.84 7.04 -15.19
C LEU A 286 -18.22 6.58 -14.72
N SER A 287 -18.55 5.30 -14.87
CA SER A 287 -19.84 4.75 -14.44
C SER A 287 -20.08 4.82 -12.93
N PHE A 288 -19.02 5.03 -12.15
CA PHE A 288 -19.07 5.19 -10.70
C PHE A 288 -18.34 6.46 -10.23
N ASP A 289 -18.23 7.48 -11.09
CA ASP A 289 -17.54 8.74 -10.79
C ASP A 289 -16.08 8.58 -10.32
N GLY A 290 -15.42 7.49 -10.72
CA GLY A 290 -14.01 7.29 -10.42
C GLY A 290 -13.10 8.23 -11.22
N ARG A 291 -11.88 8.41 -10.73
CA ARG A 291 -10.79 9.06 -11.48
C ARG A 291 -9.57 8.15 -11.54
N LYS A 292 -8.83 8.27 -12.63
CA LYS A 292 -7.54 7.61 -12.87
C LYS A 292 -6.42 8.62 -12.90
N LYS A 293 -5.35 8.30 -12.18
CA LYS A 293 -4.19 9.19 -12.04
C LYS A 293 -2.89 8.47 -12.39
N LEU A 294 -1.96 9.21 -12.95
CA LEU A 294 -0.58 8.81 -13.17
C LEU A 294 0.25 9.46 -12.06
N VAL A 295 1.05 8.68 -11.35
CA VAL A 295 1.87 9.20 -10.25
C VAL A 295 3.31 8.74 -10.42
N PHE A 296 4.22 9.68 -10.58
CA PHE A 296 5.65 9.44 -10.50
C PHE A 296 6.14 9.96 -9.15
N SER A 297 6.88 9.14 -8.40
CA SER A 297 7.38 9.49 -7.07
C SER A 297 8.73 8.83 -6.85
N ASN A 298 9.63 9.54 -6.19
CA ASN A 298 10.77 8.91 -5.53
C ASN A 298 10.33 8.50 -4.12
N VAL A 299 11.17 7.76 -3.42
CA VAL A 299 10.90 7.33 -2.05
C VAL A 299 12.12 7.59 -1.19
N SER A 300 11.87 7.89 0.08
CA SER A 300 12.88 7.87 1.13
C SER A 300 12.82 6.53 1.88
N TRP A 301 13.69 6.37 2.88
CA TRP A 301 13.65 5.23 3.80
C TRP A 301 12.31 5.09 4.56
N MET A 302 11.55 6.17 4.68
CA MET A 302 10.22 6.20 5.32
C MET A 302 9.06 6.00 4.31
N GLY A 303 9.37 5.80 3.04
CA GLY A 303 8.39 5.66 1.96
C GLY A 303 8.19 6.94 1.16
N GLY A 304 6.96 7.16 0.69
CA GLY A 304 6.61 8.31 -0.15
C GLY A 304 6.37 9.61 0.63
N LYS A 305 6.07 10.69 -0.09
CA LYS A 305 5.80 12.01 0.49
C LYS A 305 4.61 11.96 1.43
N ASN A 306 4.85 12.26 2.70
CA ASN A 306 3.82 12.35 3.73
C ASN A 306 4.32 13.19 4.92
N ASP A 307 3.85 14.44 4.99
CA ASP A 307 4.28 15.39 6.00
C ASP A 307 3.60 15.14 7.37
N PHE A 308 2.52 14.34 7.41
CA PHE A 308 1.70 14.14 8.60
C PHE A 308 2.51 13.63 9.80
N LEU A 309 3.39 12.64 9.59
CA LEU A 309 4.13 12.05 10.69
C LEU A 309 5.10 13.08 11.31
N GLY A 310 5.84 13.82 10.47
CA GLY A 310 6.72 14.89 10.94
C GLY A 310 5.95 15.96 11.71
N ILE A 311 4.82 16.43 11.17
CA ILE A 311 3.96 17.42 11.83
C ILE A 311 3.40 16.88 13.16
N ALA A 312 2.95 15.64 13.22
CA ALA A 312 2.43 15.04 14.44
C ALA A 312 3.49 15.00 15.55
N TYR A 313 4.73 14.60 15.24
CA TYR A 313 5.85 14.63 16.18
C TYR A 313 6.19 16.05 16.65
N LEU A 314 6.19 17.03 15.74
CA LEU A 314 6.40 18.43 16.10
C LEU A 314 5.31 18.97 17.02
N VAL A 315 4.04 18.68 16.74
CA VAL A 315 2.91 19.14 17.54
C VAL A 315 2.94 18.50 18.92
N VAL A 316 3.07 17.18 19.01
CA VAL A 316 3.11 16.46 20.30
C VAL A 316 4.34 16.85 21.10
N GLY A 317 5.51 16.95 20.47
CA GLY A 317 6.73 17.41 21.12
C GLY A 317 6.61 18.84 21.66
N SER A 318 6.01 19.75 20.90
CA SER A 318 5.76 21.13 21.36
C SER A 318 4.77 21.18 22.53
N LEU A 319 3.70 20.37 22.48
CA LEU A 319 2.76 20.25 23.59
C LEU A 319 3.45 19.71 24.85
N CYS A 320 4.33 18.72 24.74
CA CYS A 320 5.12 18.21 25.87
C CYS A 320 6.01 19.29 26.49
N MET A 321 6.66 20.13 25.66
CA MET A 321 7.46 21.25 26.16
C MET A 321 6.62 22.29 26.90
N VAL A 322 5.47 22.68 26.34
CA VAL A 322 4.54 23.62 26.99
C VAL A 322 4.05 23.04 28.33
N MET A 323 3.66 21.76 28.35
CA MET A 323 3.22 21.10 29.59
C MET A 323 4.33 21.02 30.63
N SER A 324 5.58 20.76 30.24
CA SER A 324 6.74 20.78 31.15
C SER A 324 6.91 22.16 31.80
N VAL A 325 6.82 23.24 31.02
CA VAL A 325 6.89 24.62 31.53
C VAL A 325 5.74 24.93 32.48
N VAL A 326 4.50 24.57 32.12
CA VAL A 326 3.33 24.78 32.99
C VAL A 326 3.47 24.03 34.31
N MET A 327 3.86 22.74 34.26
CA MET A 327 4.09 21.94 35.47
C MET A 327 5.21 22.52 36.34
N LEU A 328 6.28 23.06 35.72
CA LEU A 328 7.36 23.71 36.45
C LEU A 328 6.89 24.98 37.17
N ILE A 329 6.07 25.81 36.51
CA ILE A 329 5.48 27.02 37.12
C ILE A 329 4.59 26.64 38.32
N VAL A 330 3.73 25.63 38.13
CA VAL A 330 2.83 25.15 39.20
C VAL A 330 3.64 24.57 40.36
N TYR A 331 4.63 23.74 40.08
CA TYR A 331 5.51 23.15 41.10
C TYR A 331 6.27 24.23 41.88
N ALA A 332 6.83 25.22 41.19
CA ALA A 332 7.49 26.35 41.83
C ALA A 332 6.53 27.10 42.76
N LYS A 333 5.31 27.41 42.29
CA LYS A 333 4.30 28.11 43.10
C LYS A 333 3.99 27.38 44.40
N PHE A 334 3.69 26.07 44.34
CA PHE A 334 3.32 25.31 45.54
C PHE A 334 4.49 25.08 46.48
N LYS A 335 5.70 24.84 45.94
CA LYS A 335 6.89 24.64 46.77
C LYS A 335 7.29 25.91 47.52
N PHE A 336 7.27 27.07 46.86
CA PHE A 336 7.61 28.33 47.52
C PHE A 336 6.55 28.75 48.55
N SER A 337 5.26 28.46 48.33
CA SER A 337 4.23 28.70 49.36
C SER A 337 4.42 27.83 50.61
N GLU A 338 4.83 26.57 50.46
CA GLU A 338 5.15 25.72 51.62
C GLU A 338 6.41 26.20 52.38
N GLU A 339 7.39 26.79 51.69
CA GLU A 339 8.58 27.37 52.33
C GLU A 339 8.28 28.72 53.02
N ASP A 340 7.29 29.49 52.55
CA ASP A 340 6.86 30.75 53.18
C ASP A 340 5.93 30.53 54.40
N ASP A 341 5.21 29.41 54.45
CA ASP A 341 4.31 29.03 55.55
C ASP A 341 4.99 28.22 56.68
N ALA A 342 6.26 27.84 56.51
CA ALA A 342 7.08 27.04 57.46
C ALA A 342 8.12 27.91 58.18
#